data_AF-A0A7K3QSQ9-F1
#
_entry.id   AF-A0A7K3QSQ9-F1
#
_cell.length_a   1.000
_cell.length_b   1.000
_cell.length_c   1.000
_cell.angle_alpha   90.00
_cell.angle_beta   90.00
_cell.angle_gamma   90.00
#
_symmetry.space_group_name_H-M   'P 1'
#
loop_
_entity.id
_entity.type
_entity.pdbx_description
1 polymer ?
#
loop_
_entity_poly.entity_id
_entity_poly.type
_entity_poly.pdbx_seq_one_letter_code
_entity_poly.pdbx_strand_id
1 'polypeptide(L)'
;MNEAIDISDFVYAATGDRVRRLTMPDGTHWFPAADVCKKLGYTTTRKALLDHVPEAHREFLETVTGSHSLSVPAGRDWRRDLQIIDLQGLILLVSACTKPACAPFKQWVARVIETIQREGFYALEEAEVQPLGAPVAYAMPAQVAEAIVRLEAHNLKLDEELAGVQRQSLALQREMLTAQTAMAEAMVRIADRIEGLAVRPAVPSGGPATTASVLAGWRERLSVTEDVWTVAVVIAPVLVEKGSRGRGAIMCSTRNSETVTGSHSLRILSGLRP
;
A
#
# COMPACT_ATOMS: atom_id res chain seq x y z
N MET A 1 19.71 30.45 -12.52
CA MET A 1 18.38 29.93 -12.94
C MET A 1 18.60 28.49 -13.31
N ASN A 2 17.84 27.55 -12.74
CA ASN A 2 18.11 26.11 -12.84
C ASN A 2 18.10 25.61 -14.30
N GLU A 3 19.26 25.28 -14.85
CA GLU A 3 19.40 24.53 -16.10
C GLU A 3 19.09 23.04 -15.83
N ALA A 4 17.82 22.74 -15.61
CA ALA A 4 17.36 21.37 -15.44
C ALA A 4 16.63 20.93 -16.72
N ILE A 5 16.95 19.73 -17.21
CA ILE A 5 16.09 19.03 -18.16
C ILE A 5 14.74 18.79 -17.48
N ASP A 6 13.67 19.28 -18.10
CA ASP A 6 12.32 18.91 -17.73
C ASP A 6 11.81 17.80 -18.66
N ILE A 7 11.14 16.82 -18.08
CA ILE A 7 10.61 15.69 -18.84
C ILE A 7 9.16 15.50 -18.46
N SER A 8 8.30 15.86 -19.38
CA SER A 8 6.86 15.87 -19.24
C SER A 8 6.21 15.07 -20.37
N ASP A 9 4.91 14.85 -20.30
CA ASP A 9 4.16 14.34 -21.45
C ASP A 9 3.46 15.50 -22.15
N PHE A 10 3.63 15.61 -23.47
CA PHE A 10 2.81 16.44 -24.32
C PHE A 10 1.47 15.73 -24.56
N VAL A 11 0.36 16.37 -24.17
CA VAL A 11 -0.99 15.85 -24.40
C VAL A 11 -1.61 16.67 -25.51
N TYR A 12 -1.92 16.02 -26.63
CA TYR A 12 -2.71 16.69 -27.67
C TYR A 12 -4.18 16.72 -27.25
N ALA A 13 -4.69 17.92 -26.94
CA ALA A 13 -6.05 18.09 -26.41
C ALA A 13 -7.15 17.48 -27.29
N ALA A 14 -6.94 17.37 -28.61
CA ALA A 14 -7.95 16.84 -29.53
C ALA A 14 -7.95 15.31 -29.67
N THR A 15 -6.86 14.59 -29.32
CA THR A 15 -6.89 13.11 -29.25
C THR A 15 -6.67 12.54 -27.85
N GLY A 16 -6.28 13.36 -26.87
CA GLY A 16 -5.90 12.89 -25.52
C GLY A 16 -4.59 12.09 -25.50
N ASP A 17 -3.89 12.02 -26.63
CA ASP A 17 -2.68 11.22 -26.76
C ASP A 17 -1.49 11.86 -26.05
N ARG A 18 -0.92 11.11 -25.09
CA ARG A 18 0.30 11.49 -24.36
C ARG A 18 1.56 11.06 -25.11
N VAL A 19 2.44 12.00 -25.46
CA VAL A 19 3.76 11.75 -26.08
C VAL A 19 4.82 12.27 -25.12
N ARG A 20 5.87 11.48 -24.86
CA ARG A 20 6.98 11.92 -24.01
C ARG A 20 7.64 13.16 -24.63
N ARG A 21 7.93 14.17 -23.81
CA ARG A 21 8.59 15.43 -24.20
C ARG A 21 9.82 15.65 -23.33
N LEU A 22 10.92 15.97 -23.98
CA LEU A 22 12.14 16.48 -23.38
C LEU A 22 12.18 17.99 -23.58
N THR A 23 12.26 18.77 -22.51
CA THR A 23 12.49 20.21 -22.56
C THR A 23 13.94 20.47 -22.16
N MET A 24 14.68 21.09 -23.08
CA MET A 24 16.06 21.46 -22.88
C MET A 24 16.18 22.82 -22.17
N PRO A 25 17.34 23.14 -21.56
CA PRO A 25 17.52 24.41 -20.84
C PRO A 25 17.33 25.68 -21.69
N ASP A 26 17.54 25.56 -23.01
CA ASP A 26 17.28 26.61 -24.01
C ASP A 26 15.78 26.82 -24.31
N GLY A 27 14.90 25.99 -23.73
CA GLY A 27 13.46 25.98 -23.96
C GLY A 27 13.03 25.12 -25.15
N THR A 28 13.97 24.50 -25.87
CA THR A 28 13.65 23.67 -27.03
C THR A 28 12.99 22.36 -26.59
N HIS A 29 11.93 21.97 -27.29
CA HIS A 29 11.20 20.74 -27.04
C HIS A 29 11.58 19.65 -28.04
N TRP A 30 11.94 18.48 -27.51
CA TRP A 30 12.29 17.29 -28.26
C TRP A 30 11.35 16.13 -27.93
N PHE A 31 11.06 15.30 -28.94
CA PHE A 31 10.11 14.21 -28.84
C PHE A 31 10.74 12.91 -29.35
N PRO A 32 10.63 11.78 -28.62
CA PRO A 32 11.04 10.48 -29.12
C PRO A 32 10.30 10.11 -30.42
N ALA A 33 11.05 9.99 -31.52
CA ALA A 33 10.45 9.71 -32.82
C ALA A 33 9.73 8.35 -32.84
N ALA A 34 10.25 7.37 -32.08
CA ALA A 34 9.63 6.06 -31.96
C ALA A 34 8.20 6.14 -31.39
N ASP A 35 7.94 7.00 -30.42
CA ASP A 35 6.61 7.15 -29.82
C ASP A 35 5.64 7.81 -30.79
N VAL A 36 6.10 8.89 -31.41
CA VAL A 36 5.32 9.65 -32.38
C VAL A 36 4.96 8.74 -33.55
N CYS A 37 5.94 8.04 -34.13
CA CYS A 37 5.70 7.11 -35.23
C CYS A 37 4.77 5.96 -34.83
N LYS A 38 4.90 5.42 -33.61
CA LYS A 38 3.99 4.37 -33.10
C LYS A 38 2.56 4.87 -32.99
N LYS A 39 2.33 6.10 -32.51
CA LYS A 39 0.99 6.70 -32.42
C LYS A 39 0.39 7.03 -33.77
N LEU A 40 1.20 7.59 -34.66
CA LEU A 40 0.84 7.80 -36.06
C LEU A 40 0.72 6.46 -36.81
N GLY A 41 1.12 5.35 -36.19
CA GLY A 41 1.16 3.97 -36.68
C GLY A 41 1.88 3.80 -38.01
N TYR A 42 3.04 4.45 -38.11
CA TYR A 42 4.08 4.05 -39.05
C TYR A 42 4.72 2.74 -38.58
N THR A 43 4.96 1.82 -39.51
CA THR A 43 5.62 0.54 -39.22
C THR A 43 7.12 0.68 -39.03
N THR A 44 7.74 1.66 -39.71
CA THR A 44 9.19 1.87 -39.68
C THR A 44 9.50 3.32 -39.39
N THR A 45 9.94 3.61 -38.15
CA THR A 45 10.31 4.95 -37.69
C THR A 45 11.37 5.59 -38.58
N ARG A 46 12.45 4.87 -38.89
CA ARG A 46 13.55 5.38 -39.73
C ARG A 46 13.08 5.84 -41.11
N LYS A 47 12.20 5.06 -41.75
CA LYS A 47 11.64 5.39 -43.06
C LYS A 47 10.75 6.63 -42.97
N ALA A 48 9.84 6.67 -41.99
CA ALA A 48 8.95 7.81 -41.79
C ALA A 48 9.74 9.11 -41.56
N LEU A 49 10.84 9.05 -40.82
CA LEU A 49 11.72 10.21 -40.63
C LEU A 49 12.47 10.60 -41.89
N LEU A 50 12.99 9.65 -42.68
CA LEU A 50 13.66 9.94 -43.95
C LEU A 50 12.70 10.56 -44.97
N ASP A 51 11.46 10.09 -45.03
CA ASP A 51 10.48 10.52 -46.01
C ASP A 51 9.86 11.88 -45.65
N HIS A 52 9.82 12.25 -44.36
CA HIS A 52 8.99 13.37 -43.89
C HIS A 52 9.69 14.40 -42.98
N VAL A 53 10.87 14.08 -42.41
CA VAL A 53 11.55 14.96 -41.45
C VAL A 53 12.96 15.27 -41.95
N PRO A 54 13.25 16.52 -42.32
CA PRO A 54 14.59 16.96 -42.70
C PRO A 54 15.62 16.69 -41.60
N GLU A 55 16.90 16.55 -42.00
CA GLU A 55 17.99 16.28 -41.06
C GLU A 55 18.15 17.36 -39.99
N ALA A 56 17.85 18.61 -40.31
CA ALA A 56 17.91 19.72 -39.35
C ALA A 56 16.94 19.59 -38.16
N HIS A 57 15.90 18.76 -38.28
CA HIS A 57 14.84 18.62 -37.27
C HIS A 57 14.86 17.25 -36.57
N ARG A 58 15.93 16.49 -36.73
CA ARG A 58 16.12 15.17 -36.10
C ARG A 58 17.54 15.04 -35.58
N GLU A 59 17.68 14.47 -34.39
CA GLU A 59 19.00 14.30 -33.76
C GLU A 59 18.99 13.06 -32.87
N PHE A 60 20.17 12.62 -32.41
CA PHE A 60 20.26 11.59 -31.38
C PHE A 60 20.16 12.20 -29.99
N LEU A 61 19.49 11.49 -29.10
CA LEU A 61 19.31 11.92 -27.71
C LEU A 61 20.65 12.18 -27.00
N GLU A 62 21.65 11.34 -27.24
CA GLU A 62 23.01 11.54 -26.69
C GLU A 62 23.67 12.82 -27.21
N THR A 63 23.50 13.17 -28.48
CA THR A 63 24.04 14.42 -29.04
C THR A 63 23.38 15.64 -28.39
N VAL A 64 22.05 15.64 -28.28
CA VAL A 64 21.29 16.78 -27.71
C VAL A 64 21.57 16.95 -26.22
N THR A 65 21.63 15.85 -25.46
CA THR A 65 21.97 15.92 -24.03
C THR A 65 23.44 16.26 -23.80
N GLY A 66 24.34 15.69 -24.59
CA GLY A 66 25.78 15.93 -24.52
C GLY A 66 26.18 17.38 -24.85
N SER A 67 25.49 18.04 -25.80
CA SER A 67 25.75 19.46 -26.11
C SER A 67 25.49 20.40 -24.94
N HIS A 68 24.68 19.96 -23.97
CA HIS A 68 24.39 20.69 -22.74
C HIS A 68 25.16 20.15 -21.52
N SER A 69 26.13 19.26 -21.72
CA SER A 69 26.84 18.53 -20.64
C SER A 69 25.89 17.74 -19.72
N LEU A 70 24.76 17.27 -20.26
CA LEU A 70 23.74 16.53 -19.53
C LEU A 70 23.81 15.04 -19.89
N SER A 71 23.43 14.21 -18.93
CA SER A 71 23.30 12.77 -19.15
C SER A 71 21.90 12.42 -19.65
N VAL A 72 21.81 11.35 -20.45
CA VAL A 72 20.52 10.80 -20.88
C VAL A 72 19.67 10.47 -19.67
N PRO A 73 18.46 11.05 -19.54
CA PRO A 73 17.61 10.82 -18.39
C PRO A 73 17.24 9.34 -18.17
N ALA A 74 17.42 8.87 -16.94
CA ALA A 74 17.02 7.53 -16.54
C ALA A 74 15.51 7.42 -16.29
N GLY A 75 14.96 6.21 -16.39
CA GLY A 75 13.63 5.88 -15.86
C GLY A 75 12.45 5.94 -16.84
N ARG A 76 12.71 6.02 -18.15
CA ARG A 76 11.64 6.06 -19.18
C ARG A 76 11.98 5.27 -20.44
N ASP A 77 12.81 4.22 -20.39
CA ASP A 77 13.28 3.48 -21.58
C ASP A 77 13.96 4.36 -22.65
N TRP A 78 14.57 5.46 -22.24
CA TRP A 78 15.32 6.32 -23.15
C TRP A 78 16.69 5.71 -23.40
N ARG A 79 16.97 5.41 -24.66
CA ARG A 79 18.27 4.90 -25.10
C ARG A 79 19.12 6.02 -25.67
N ARG A 80 20.44 5.89 -25.58
CA ARG A 80 21.38 6.89 -26.09
C ARG A 80 21.27 7.08 -27.61
N ASP A 81 21.03 5.98 -28.32
CA ASP A 81 20.82 5.91 -29.77
C ASP A 81 19.37 6.22 -30.21
N LEU A 82 18.53 6.72 -29.30
CA LEU A 82 17.17 7.09 -29.62
C LEU A 82 17.14 8.34 -30.51
N GLN A 83 16.50 8.23 -31.67
CA GLN A 83 16.20 9.40 -32.49
C GLN A 83 15.08 10.22 -31.88
N ILE A 84 15.35 11.51 -31.74
CA ILE A 84 14.41 12.53 -31.28
C ILE A 84 14.21 13.55 -32.39
N ILE A 85 13.02 14.14 -32.42
CA ILE A 85 12.66 15.22 -33.35
C ILE A 85 12.27 16.45 -32.56
N ASP A 86 12.57 17.64 -33.10
CA ASP A 86 12.11 18.89 -32.51
C ASP A 86 10.61 19.13 -32.80
N LEU A 87 10.08 20.26 -32.34
CA LEU A 87 8.68 20.63 -32.58
C LEU A 87 8.37 20.81 -34.08
N GLN A 88 9.28 21.35 -34.88
CA GLN A 88 9.05 21.54 -36.31
C GLN A 88 9.00 20.20 -37.05
N GLY A 89 9.93 19.29 -36.75
CA GLY A 89 9.95 17.93 -37.27
C GLY A 89 8.70 17.15 -36.88
N LEU A 90 8.19 17.34 -35.65
CA LEU A 90 6.90 16.78 -35.24
C LEU A 90 5.75 17.30 -36.11
N ILE A 91 5.65 18.61 -36.30
CA ILE A 91 4.60 19.23 -37.13
C ILE A 91 4.66 18.69 -38.56
N LEU A 92 5.85 18.62 -39.18
CA LEU A 92 6.04 18.09 -40.52
C LEU A 92 5.62 16.61 -40.62
N LEU A 93 6.05 15.79 -39.66
CA LEU A 93 5.73 14.37 -39.63
C LEU A 93 4.21 14.12 -39.51
N VAL A 94 3.52 14.84 -38.62
CA VAL A 94 2.07 14.72 -38.46
C VAL A 94 1.35 15.25 -39.71
N SER A 95 1.86 16.32 -40.33
CA SER A 95 1.32 16.90 -41.56
C SER A 95 1.43 15.95 -42.76
N ALA A 96 2.48 15.13 -42.81
CA ALA A 96 2.64 14.09 -43.82
C ALA A 96 1.78 12.84 -43.58
N CYS A 97 1.34 12.60 -42.34
CA CYS A 97 0.57 11.39 -41.99
C CYS A 97 -0.81 11.37 -42.66
N THR A 98 -1.15 10.31 -43.39
CA THR A 98 -2.40 10.18 -44.13
C THR A 98 -3.59 9.69 -43.30
N LYS A 99 -3.39 9.41 -42.01
CA LYS A 99 -4.47 8.89 -41.16
C LYS A 99 -5.52 9.95 -40.87
N PRO A 100 -6.82 9.56 -40.85
CA PRO A 100 -7.90 10.50 -40.54
C PRO A 100 -7.79 11.08 -39.12
N ALA A 101 -7.19 10.35 -38.19
CA ALA A 101 -6.93 10.82 -36.82
C ALA A 101 -6.04 12.08 -36.77
N CYS A 102 -5.23 12.36 -37.81
CA CYS A 102 -4.39 13.55 -37.89
C CYS A 102 -5.12 14.77 -38.48
N ALA A 103 -6.31 14.58 -39.08
CA ALA A 103 -7.05 15.66 -39.74
C ALA A 103 -7.38 16.84 -38.80
N PRO A 104 -7.83 16.63 -37.54
CA PRO A 104 -8.08 17.73 -36.62
C PRO A 104 -6.84 18.59 -36.36
N PHE A 105 -5.67 17.95 -36.21
CA PHE A 105 -4.41 18.66 -36.00
C PHE A 105 -4.02 19.49 -37.23
N LYS A 106 -4.10 18.91 -38.43
CA LYS A 106 -3.78 19.63 -39.67
C LYS A 106 -4.70 20.82 -39.90
N GLN A 107 -6.00 20.65 -39.62
CA GLN A 107 -6.97 21.74 -39.73
C GLN A 107 -6.71 22.83 -38.71
N TRP A 108 -6.33 22.46 -37.48
CA TRP A 108 -5.92 23.42 -36.46
C TRP A 108 -4.67 24.21 -36.88
N VAL A 109 -3.61 23.55 -37.32
CA VAL A 109 -2.39 24.23 -37.83
C VAL A 109 -2.73 25.16 -39.00
N ALA A 110 -3.55 24.71 -39.95
CA ALA A 110 -3.99 25.54 -41.07
C ALA A 110 -4.73 26.79 -40.59
N ARG A 111 -5.65 26.66 -39.62
CA ARG A 111 -6.36 27.79 -39.03
C ARG A 111 -5.43 28.74 -38.29
N VAL A 112 -4.45 28.23 -37.56
CA VAL A 112 -3.43 29.05 -36.88
C VAL A 112 -2.67 29.88 -37.91
N ILE A 113 -2.17 29.26 -38.98
CA ILE A 113 -1.43 29.95 -40.04
C ILE A 113 -2.31 30.98 -40.74
N GLU A 114 -3.57 30.63 -41.06
CA GLU A 114 -4.54 31.57 -41.64
C GLU A 114 -4.78 32.78 -40.74
N THR A 115 -4.94 32.56 -39.44
CA THR A 115 -5.15 33.61 -38.43
C THR A 115 -3.94 34.52 -38.35
N ILE A 116 -2.72 33.97 -38.28
CA ILE A 116 -1.48 34.74 -38.27
C ILE A 116 -1.36 35.60 -39.55
N GLN A 117 -1.69 35.05 -40.72
CA GLN A 117 -1.64 35.80 -41.97
C GLN A 117 -2.69 36.91 -42.05
N ARG A 118 -3.88 36.68 -41.51
CA ARG A 118 -4.99 37.65 -41.53
C ARG A 118 -4.83 38.76 -40.50
N GLU A 119 -4.41 38.40 -39.29
CA GLU A 119 -4.45 39.27 -38.11
C GLU A 119 -3.05 39.73 -37.67
N GLY A 120 -1.99 39.11 -38.20
CA GLY A 120 -0.60 39.42 -37.88
C GLY A 120 -0.09 38.73 -36.61
N PHE A 121 -0.97 38.11 -35.83
CA PHE A 121 -0.61 37.38 -34.62
C PHE A 121 -1.60 36.23 -34.36
N TYR A 122 -1.22 35.31 -33.46
CA TYR A 122 -2.11 34.30 -32.90
C TYR A 122 -1.92 34.29 -31.39
N ALA A 123 -3.00 34.50 -30.66
CA ALA A 123 -3.03 34.42 -29.20
C ALA A 123 -4.08 33.39 -28.79
N LEU A 124 -3.74 32.60 -27.76
CA LEU A 124 -4.75 31.82 -27.05
C LEU A 124 -5.53 32.78 -26.16
N GLU A 125 -6.83 32.56 -26.06
CA GLU A 125 -7.68 33.33 -25.16
C GLU A 125 -7.22 33.09 -23.72
N GLU A 126 -6.95 34.15 -22.98
CA GLU A 126 -6.55 34.06 -21.57
C GLU A 126 -7.75 33.64 -20.72
N ALA A 127 -7.49 32.92 -19.63
CA ALA A 127 -8.54 32.60 -18.68
C ALA A 127 -9.06 33.91 -18.04
N GLU A 128 -10.38 34.03 -17.88
CA GLU A 128 -10.98 35.19 -17.22
C GLU A 128 -10.40 35.43 -15.81
N VAL A 129 -10.00 34.34 -15.14
CA VAL A 129 -9.37 34.37 -13.82
C VAL A 129 -7.93 33.91 -13.93
N GLN A 130 -7.00 34.85 -13.73
CA GLN A 130 -5.58 34.53 -13.68
C GLN A 130 -5.15 34.13 -12.26
N PRO A 131 -4.50 32.96 -12.10
CA PRO A 131 -3.98 32.55 -10.80
C PRO A 131 -2.86 33.48 -10.32
N LEU A 132 -2.98 33.99 -9.10
CA LEU A 132 -1.94 34.80 -8.45
C LEU A 132 -0.67 33.96 -8.25
N GLY A 133 0.44 34.40 -8.85
CA GLY A 133 1.76 33.78 -8.68
C GLY A 133 2.02 32.53 -9.52
N ALA A 134 1.15 32.21 -10.50
CA ALA A 134 1.37 31.12 -11.45
C ALA A 134 1.50 31.67 -12.89
N PRO A 135 1.97 30.85 -13.86
CA PRO A 135 2.00 31.23 -15.26
C PRO A 135 0.61 31.63 -15.78
N VAL A 136 0.58 32.47 -16.82
CA VAL A 136 -0.65 32.88 -17.54
C VAL A 136 -1.50 31.65 -17.84
N ALA A 137 -2.73 31.64 -17.33
CA ALA A 137 -3.69 30.60 -17.65
C ALA A 137 -4.45 30.97 -18.92
N TYR A 138 -4.72 29.97 -19.74
CA TYR A 138 -5.51 30.12 -20.96
C TYR A 138 -6.90 29.53 -20.77
N ALA A 139 -7.89 30.09 -21.47
CA ALA A 139 -9.26 29.63 -21.45
C ALA A 139 -9.33 28.14 -21.80
N MET A 140 -9.92 27.36 -20.89
CA MET A 140 -10.12 25.93 -21.08
C MET A 140 -11.33 25.71 -22.00
N PRO A 141 -11.23 24.82 -23.00
CA PRO A 141 -12.39 24.45 -23.81
C PRO A 141 -13.55 23.96 -22.94
N ALA A 142 -14.78 24.39 -23.25
CA ALA A 142 -15.96 24.07 -22.45
C ALA A 142 -16.14 22.56 -22.20
N GLN A 143 -15.82 21.72 -23.20
CA GLN A 143 -15.93 20.27 -23.08
C GLN A 143 -15.00 19.69 -22.01
N VAL A 144 -13.82 20.27 -21.84
CA VAL A 144 -12.83 19.88 -20.82
C VAL A 144 -13.29 20.36 -19.45
N ALA A 145 -13.74 21.60 -19.34
CA ALA A 145 -14.29 22.14 -18.09
C ALA A 145 -15.48 21.31 -17.60
N GLU A 146 -16.43 20.98 -18.47
CA GLU A 146 -17.56 20.11 -18.13
C GLU A 146 -17.12 18.71 -17.72
N ALA A 147 -16.12 18.13 -18.38
CA ALA A 147 -15.61 16.82 -18.01
C ALA A 147 -15.00 16.83 -16.61
N ILE A 148 -14.23 17.87 -16.27
CA ILE A 148 -13.67 18.06 -14.93
C ILE A 148 -14.80 18.16 -13.90
N VAL A 149 -15.80 19.02 -14.13
CA VAL A 149 -16.95 19.17 -13.23
C VAL A 149 -17.69 17.84 -13.03
N ARG A 150 -17.91 17.06 -14.09
CA ARG A 150 -18.53 15.73 -13.99
C ARG A 150 -17.68 14.75 -13.18
N LEU A 151 -16.37 14.75 -13.37
CA LEU A 151 -15.43 13.92 -12.62
C LEU A 151 -15.40 14.29 -11.14
N GLU A 152 -15.35 15.58 -10.82
CA GLU A 152 -15.37 16.08 -9.45
C GLU A 152 -16.68 15.72 -8.74
N ALA A 153 -17.82 15.88 -9.40
CA ALA A 153 -19.11 15.48 -8.86
C ALA A 153 -19.18 13.96 -8.60
N HIS A 154 -18.59 13.14 -9.47
CA HIS A 154 -18.52 11.70 -9.27
C HIS A 154 -17.61 11.33 -8.09
N ASN A 155 -16.44 11.96 -7.98
CA ASN A 155 -15.49 11.73 -6.89
C ASN A 155 -16.10 12.11 -5.53
N LEU A 156 -16.79 13.25 -5.46
CA LEU A 156 -17.46 13.68 -4.23
C LEU A 156 -18.48 12.64 -3.75
N LYS A 157 -19.24 12.05 -4.67
CA LYS A 157 -20.20 11.00 -4.34
C LYS A 157 -19.51 9.74 -3.80
N LEU A 158 -18.39 9.33 -4.40
CA LEU A 158 -17.61 8.20 -3.89
C LEU A 158 -17.04 8.48 -2.49
N ASP A 159 -16.57 9.71 -2.24
CA ASP A 159 -16.08 10.11 -0.93
C ASP A 159 -17.20 10.09 0.13
N GLU A 160 -18.41 10.52 -0.22
CA GLU A 160 -19.59 10.40 0.64
C GLU A 160 -19.92 8.95 0.98
N GLU A 161 -19.89 8.05 -0.02
CA GLU A 161 -20.13 6.61 0.17
C GLU A 161 -19.05 5.99 1.09
N LEU A 162 -17.78 6.31 0.86
CA LEU A 162 -16.66 5.86 1.70
C LEU A 162 -16.79 6.37 3.14
N ALA A 163 -17.13 7.64 3.31
CA ALA A 163 -17.38 8.22 4.63
C ALA A 163 -18.55 7.51 5.34
N GLY A 164 -19.59 7.12 4.59
CA GLY A 164 -20.70 6.31 5.09
C GLY A 164 -20.24 4.93 5.61
N VAL A 165 -19.44 4.21 4.82
CA VAL A 165 -18.89 2.89 5.20
C VAL A 165 -17.98 3.01 6.43
N GLN A 166 -17.13 4.04 6.50
CA GLN A 166 -16.27 4.29 7.66
C GLN A 166 -17.10 4.51 8.94
N ARG A 167 -18.18 5.30 8.87
CA ARG A 167 -19.08 5.52 10.01
C ARG A 167 -19.72 4.22 10.49
N GLN A 168 -20.18 3.37 9.57
CA GLN A 168 -20.78 2.08 9.91
C GLN A 168 -19.75 1.14 10.56
N SER A 169 -18.54 1.08 10.04
CA SER A 169 -17.45 0.28 10.63
C SER A 169 -17.12 0.73 12.05
N LEU A 170 -17.00 2.05 12.28
CA LEU A 170 -16.78 2.61 13.61
C LEU A 170 -17.94 2.32 14.56
N ALA A 171 -19.19 2.35 14.08
CA ALA A 171 -20.36 2.00 14.88
C ALA A 171 -20.31 0.53 15.32
N LEU A 172 -20.06 -0.39 14.39
CA LEU A 172 -19.92 -1.82 14.69
C LEU A 172 -18.77 -2.11 15.65
N GLN A 173 -17.62 -1.43 15.50
CA GLN A 173 -16.50 -1.55 16.43
C GLN A 173 -16.87 -1.10 17.85
N ARG A 174 -17.61 0.00 17.97
CA ARG A 174 -18.11 0.48 19.27
C ARG A 174 -19.08 -0.51 19.90
N GLU A 175 -20.04 -1.03 19.14
CA GLU A 175 -20.98 -2.04 19.62
C GLU A 175 -20.26 -3.31 20.10
N MET A 176 -19.30 -3.82 19.32
CA MET A 176 -18.47 -4.95 19.71
C MET A 176 -17.71 -4.69 21.02
N LEU A 177 -17.10 -3.51 21.17
CA LEU A 177 -16.42 -3.13 22.41
C LEU A 177 -17.39 -3.09 23.61
N THR A 178 -18.60 -2.53 23.43
CA THR A 178 -19.60 -2.51 24.50
C THR A 178 -20.09 -3.91 24.88
N ALA A 179 -20.20 -4.83 23.91
CA ALA A 179 -20.55 -6.22 24.18
C ALA A 179 -19.42 -6.95 24.94
N GLN A 180 -18.16 -6.70 24.57
CA GLN A 180 -17.00 -7.25 25.28
C GLN A 180 -16.91 -6.74 26.72
N THR A 181 -17.14 -5.45 26.96
CA THR A 181 -17.13 -4.90 28.34
C THR A 181 -18.26 -5.51 29.18
N ALA A 182 -19.47 -5.64 28.64
CA ALA A 182 -20.59 -6.27 29.34
C ALA A 182 -20.33 -7.75 29.67
N MET A 183 -19.66 -8.48 28.76
CA MET A 183 -19.25 -9.86 28.98
C MET A 183 -18.18 -9.96 30.08
N ALA A 184 -17.18 -9.07 30.07
CA ALA A 184 -16.16 -9.01 31.11
C ALA A 184 -16.77 -8.73 32.48
N GLU A 185 -17.70 -7.78 32.59
CA GLU A 185 -18.43 -7.50 33.83
C GLU A 185 -19.27 -8.69 34.31
N ALA A 186 -19.91 -9.42 33.40
CA ALA A 186 -20.64 -10.64 33.74
C ALA A 186 -19.69 -11.71 34.31
N MET A 187 -18.50 -11.88 33.74
CA MET A 187 -17.48 -12.79 34.25
C MET A 187 -17.02 -12.39 35.67
N VAL A 188 -16.81 -11.09 35.93
CA VAL A 188 -16.47 -10.59 37.27
C VAL A 188 -17.58 -10.92 38.27
N ARG A 189 -18.86 -10.64 37.93
CA ARG A 189 -19.99 -10.98 38.80
C ARG A 189 -20.10 -12.48 39.10
N ILE A 190 -19.81 -13.33 38.12
CA ILE A 190 -19.79 -14.78 38.30
C ILE A 190 -18.66 -15.18 39.26
N ALA A 191 -17.46 -14.61 39.09
CA ALA A 191 -16.31 -14.89 39.95
C ALA A 191 -16.61 -14.50 41.42
N ASP A 192 -17.14 -13.31 41.66
CA ASP A 192 -17.52 -12.84 43.01
C ASP A 192 -18.56 -13.77 43.67
N ARG A 193 -19.51 -14.30 42.89
CA ARG A 193 -20.53 -15.23 43.38
C ARG A 193 -19.94 -16.59 43.75
N ILE A 194 -18.97 -17.08 42.97
CA ILE A 194 -18.25 -18.33 43.28
C ILE A 194 -17.43 -18.16 44.55
N GLU A 195 -16.75 -17.02 44.73
CA GLU A 195 -15.97 -16.74 45.93
C GLU A 195 -16.85 -16.61 47.18
N GLY A 196 -18.06 -16.03 47.05
CA GLY A 196 -19.05 -16.00 48.12
C GLY A 196 -19.67 -17.37 48.49
N LEU A 197 -19.67 -18.32 47.55
CA LEU A 197 -20.08 -19.72 47.79
C LEU A 197 -18.96 -20.60 48.33
N ALA A 198 -17.70 -20.15 48.23
CA ALA A 198 -16.57 -20.81 48.87
C ALA A 198 -16.66 -20.62 50.38
N VAL A 199 -17.38 -21.54 51.04
CA VAL A 199 -17.24 -21.78 52.49
C VAL A 199 -15.75 -21.99 52.76
N ARG A 200 -15.13 -21.06 53.49
CA ARG A 200 -13.77 -21.23 54.03
C ARG A 200 -13.70 -22.60 54.69
N PRO A 201 -12.87 -23.54 54.23
CA PRO A 201 -12.67 -24.76 54.98
C PRO A 201 -12.03 -24.34 56.30
N ALA A 202 -12.71 -24.60 57.40
CA ALA A 202 -12.07 -24.60 58.71
C ALA A 202 -10.87 -25.54 58.61
N VAL A 203 -9.66 -24.99 58.68
CA VAL A 203 -8.42 -25.77 58.71
C VAL A 203 -8.51 -26.70 59.93
N PRO A 204 -8.59 -28.04 59.77
CA PRO A 204 -8.41 -28.90 60.93
C PRO A 204 -6.92 -28.89 61.25
N SER A 205 -6.61 -28.33 62.40
CA SER A 205 -5.30 -28.36 63.03
C SER A 205 -4.83 -29.81 63.23
N GLY A 206 -3.88 -30.22 62.39
CA GLY A 206 -2.68 -31.01 62.73
C GLY A 206 -2.83 -32.31 63.51
N GLY A 207 -2.86 -33.44 62.80
CA GLY A 207 -2.22 -34.69 63.24
C GLY A 207 -0.99 -34.98 62.38
N PRO A 208 0.00 -35.77 62.85
CA PRO A 208 1.21 -36.07 62.07
C PRO A 208 0.81 -36.71 60.73
N ALA A 209 1.31 -36.14 59.63
CA ALA A 209 1.03 -36.64 58.29
C ALA A 209 1.53 -38.08 58.15
N THR A 210 0.64 -39.05 58.22
CA THR A 210 0.94 -40.44 57.89
C THR A 210 0.81 -40.63 56.38
N THR A 211 1.56 -41.57 55.81
CA THR A 211 1.51 -41.91 54.37
C THR A 211 0.07 -42.13 53.88
N ALA A 212 -0.76 -42.75 54.71
CA ALA A 212 -2.18 -42.97 54.43
C ALA A 212 -2.99 -41.67 54.32
N SER A 213 -2.72 -40.69 55.19
CA SER A 213 -3.41 -39.39 55.15
C SER A 213 -3.04 -38.56 53.92
N VAL A 214 -1.78 -38.65 53.47
CA VAL A 214 -1.28 -37.95 52.27
C VAL A 214 -1.91 -38.56 51.02
N LEU A 215 -1.92 -39.89 50.91
CA LEU A 215 -2.57 -40.58 49.80
C LEU A 215 -4.08 -40.33 49.76
N ALA A 216 -4.77 -40.32 50.91
CA ALA A 216 -6.18 -40.00 50.98
C ALA A 216 -6.48 -38.58 50.48
N GLY A 217 -5.69 -37.60 50.91
CA GLY A 217 -5.81 -36.21 50.46
C GLY A 217 -5.49 -36.00 48.98
N TRP A 218 -4.57 -36.78 48.41
CA TRP A 218 -4.28 -36.74 46.97
C TRP A 218 -5.37 -37.39 46.14
N ARG A 219 -5.93 -38.51 46.61
CA ARG A 219 -7.02 -39.21 45.91
C ARG A 219 -8.28 -38.37 45.81
N GLU A 220 -8.51 -37.48 46.77
CA GLU A 220 -9.64 -36.57 46.77
C GLU A 220 -9.44 -35.35 45.85
N ARG A 221 -8.18 -34.94 45.61
CA ARG A 221 -7.86 -33.70 44.89
C ARG A 221 -7.34 -33.88 43.46
N LEU A 222 -6.89 -35.08 43.11
CA LEU A 222 -6.27 -35.38 41.82
C LEU A 222 -7.02 -36.52 41.13
N SER A 223 -7.53 -36.27 39.92
CA SER A 223 -8.01 -37.32 39.02
C SER A 223 -6.84 -37.81 38.16
N VAL A 224 -6.28 -38.97 38.51
CA VAL A 224 -5.09 -39.51 37.83
C VAL A 224 -5.34 -40.94 37.35
N THR A 225 -4.69 -41.34 36.25
CA THR A 225 -4.76 -42.70 35.71
C THR A 225 -4.04 -43.70 36.62
N GLU A 226 -4.43 -44.97 36.53
CA GLU A 226 -3.98 -46.06 37.42
C GLU A 226 -2.45 -46.22 37.46
N ASP A 227 -1.78 -46.04 36.32
CA ASP A 227 -0.32 -46.11 36.20
C ASP A 227 0.39 -45.04 37.04
N VAL A 228 -0.18 -43.83 37.12
CA VAL A 228 0.38 -42.72 37.89
C VAL A 228 0.08 -42.88 39.38
N TRP A 229 -1.06 -43.50 39.72
CA TRP A 229 -1.38 -43.84 41.11
C TRP A 229 -0.39 -44.86 41.69
N THR A 230 0.05 -45.83 40.87
CA THR A 230 1.07 -46.82 41.25
C THR A 230 2.39 -46.14 41.66
N VAL A 231 2.81 -45.11 40.93
CA VAL A 231 4.00 -44.31 41.26
C VAL A 231 3.79 -43.49 42.54
N ALA A 232 2.60 -42.91 42.72
CA ALA A 232 2.28 -42.10 43.91
C ALA A 232 2.33 -42.92 45.21
N VAL A 233 1.86 -44.17 45.19
CA VAL A 233 1.92 -45.09 46.34
C VAL A 233 3.36 -45.43 46.74
N VAL A 234 4.28 -45.52 45.78
CA VAL A 234 5.71 -45.81 46.03
C VAL A 234 6.46 -44.58 46.58
N ILE A 235 6.08 -43.38 46.14
CA ILE A 235 6.79 -42.14 46.52
C ILE A 235 6.27 -41.55 47.85
N ALA A 236 4.99 -41.76 48.20
CA ALA A 236 4.37 -41.20 49.40
C ALA A 236 5.10 -41.53 50.72
N PRO A 237 5.59 -42.76 50.97
CA PRO A 237 6.36 -43.07 52.18
C PRO A 237 7.66 -42.26 52.27
N VAL A 238 8.39 -42.15 51.15
CA VAL A 238 9.66 -41.42 51.05
C VAL A 238 9.46 -39.92 51.30
N LEU A 239 8.34 -39.37 50.85
CA LEU A 239 7.98 -37.97 51.08
C LEU A 239 7.55 -37.68 52.52
N VAL A 240 6.92 -38.63 53.21
CA VAL A 240 6.60 -38.49 54.64
C VAL A 240 7.86 -38.58 55.51
N GLU A 241 8.80 -39.45 55.13
CA GLU A 241 10.08 -39.63 55.82
C GLU A 241 11.02 -38.42 55.63
N LYS A 242 11.06 -37.83 54.43
CA LYS A 242 11.86 -36.61 54.14
C LYS A 242 11.13 -35.30 54.45
N GLY A 243 9.79 -35.30 54.50
CA GLY A 243 8.92 -34.11 54.50
C GLY A 243 8.55 -33.57 55.88
N SER A 244 9.11 -34.08 56.98
CA SER A 244 9.04 -33.38 58.27
C SER A 244 9.81 -32.04 58.28
N ARG A 245 10.49 -31.68 57.17
CA ARG A 245 11.16 -30.39 56.97
C ARG A 245 10.90 -29.82 55.56
N GLY A 246 9.74 -29.19 55.37
CA GLY A 246 9.53 -28.24 54.27
C GLY A 246 8.15 -28.30 53.64
N ARG A 247 7.36 -27.22 53.82
CA ARG A 247 6.08 -27.00 53.12
C ARG A 247 6.34 -26.72 51.64
N GLY A 248 6.54 -27.75 50.83
CA GLY A 248 6.61 -27.65 49.37
C GLY A 248 5.35 -28.23 48.74
N ALA A 249 4.52 -27.39 48.12
CA ALA A 249 3.37 -27.84 47.34
C ALA A 249 3.86 -28.58 46.09
N ILE A 250 3.52 -29.86 45.94
CA ILE A 250 3.76 -30.61 44.72
C ILE A 250 2.64 -30.25 43.73
N MET A 251 2.97 -29.46 42.72
CA MET A 251 2.07 -29.12 41.62
C MET A 251 2.30 -30.12 40.47
N CYS A 252 1.42 -31.11 40.31
CA CYS A 252 1.40 -31.94 39.10
C CYS A 252 0.61 -31.21 38.01
N SER A 253 1.31 -30.65 37.03
CA SER A 253 0.70 -30.12 35.80
C SER A 253 0.64 -31.23 34.75
N THR A 254 -0.56 -31.63 34.34
CA THR A 254 -0.79 -32.35 33.08
C THR A 254 -0.93 -31.32 31.97
N ARG A 255 0.14 -31.10 31.22
CA ARG A 255 0.08 -30.31 29.98
C ARG A 255 -0.33 -31.28 28.85
N ASN A 256 -1.60 -31.24 28.44
CA ASN A 256 -2.00 -31.84 27.17
C ASN A 256 -1.46 -30.95 26.04
N SER A 257 -0.23 -31.22 25.60
CA SER A 257 0.22 -30.80 24.27
C SER A 257 -0.13 -31.91 23.30
N GLU A 258 -1.14 -31.68 22.47
CA GLU A 258 -1.34 -32.45 21.24
C GLU A 258 -0.10 -32.29 20.37
N THR A 259 0.81 -33.27 20.44
CA THR A 259 1.56 -33.81 19.32
C THR A 259 2.34 -35.02 19.82
N VAL A 260 1.90 -36.19 19.38
CA VAL A 260 2.65 -37.44 19.09
C VAL A 260 3.92 -37.72 19.93
N THR A 261 3.91 -38.90 20.56
CA THR A 261 4.99 -39.64 21.26
C THR A 261 5.01 -39.46 22.79
N GLY A 262 4.57 -40.51 23.48
CA GLY A 262 4.52 -40.58 24.94
C GLY A 262 5.89 -40.52 25.61
N SER A 263 6.02 -39.57 26.53
CA SER A 263 7.03 -39.61 27.59
C SER A 263 6.55 -38.73 28.75
N HIS A 264 6.01 -39.38 29.78
CA HIS A 264 5.67 -38.70 31.03
C HIS A 264 6.94 -38.48 31.85
N SER A 265 7.53 -37.29 31.74
CA SER A 265 8.64 -36.87 32.62
C SER A 265 8.08 -36.20 33.88
N LEU A 266 8.34 -36.81 35.05
CA LEU A 266 8.02 -36.23 36.35
C LEU A 266 9.20 -35.35 36.80
N ARG A 267 9.09 -34.02 36.66
CA ARG A 267 10.06 -33.08 37.25
C ARG A 267 9.60 -32.67 38.64
N ILE A 268 10.36 -33.09 39.66
CA ILE A 268 10.21 -32.60 41.03
C ILE A 268 10.97 -31.27 41.12
N LEU A 269 10.26 -30.14 41.09
CA LEU A 269 10.84 -28.83 41.40
C LEU A 269 10.81 -28.62 42.91
N SER A 270 11.93 -28.88 43.57
CA SER A 270 12.16 -28.49 44.97
C SER A 270 12.38 -26.98 45.03
N GLY A 271 11.33 -26.22 45.34
CA GLY A 271 11.44 -24.80 45.67
C GLY A 271 12.04 -24.60 47.05
N LEU A 272 13.35 -24.42 47.14
CA LEU A 272 14.00 -23.76 48.28
C LEU A 272 13.95 -22.26 48.04
N ARG A 273 13.11 -21.57 48.82
CA ARG A 273 13.12 -20.11 49.01
C ARG A 273 14.40 -19.69 49.75
N PRO A 274 14.82 -18.42 49.61
CA PRO A 274 14.28 -17.37 50.48
C PRO A 274 13.10 -16.59 49.87
#